data_AF-A0A8X6I624-F1
#
_entry.id   AF-A0A8X6I624-F1
#
_cell.length_a   1.000
_cell.length_b   1.000
_cell.length_c   1.000
_cell.angle_alpha   90.00
_cell.angle_beta   90.00
_cell.angle_gamma   90.00
#
_symmetry.space_group_name_H-M   'P 1'
#
loop_
_entity.id
_entity.type
_entity.pdbx_description
1 polymer ?
#
loop_
_entity_poly.entity_id
_entity_poly.type
_entity_poly.pdbx_seq_one_letter_code
_entity_poly.pdbx_strand_id
1 'polypeptide(L)'
;MLVSDGNTGYRNCHTLFSSIGSHSLSKHTLLVPKRKEALFHLVFDMQSEEYFRPDREVGAIISIHSPNSLVNPFYDGFVIKPGNLYTVHLKMVEEKLLPSPYETQCQDYKSIWRLRGGKGPLNQEMCVAECAYNISMEQCNCVVPGILYHHDKRICNDEELDCFHFNLSECYRMCQQPCEFTDFEYDVQERKLEINN
;
A
#
# COMPACT_ATOMS: atom_id res chain seq x y z
N MET A 1 -4.28 11.85 -4.50
CA MET A 1 -3.65 12.67 -5.56
C MET A 1 -3.31 11.75 -6.71
N LEU A 2 -3.58 12.20 -7.95
CA LEU A 2 -3.52 11.42 -9.18
C LEU A 2 -2.06 11.19 -9.59
N VAL A 3 -1.66 9.93 -9.72
CA VAL A 3 -0.42 9.54 -10.39
C VAL A 3 -0.77 9.32 -11.86
N SER A 4 -0.35 10.25 -12.71
CA SER A 4 -0.57 10.17 -14.16
C SER A 4 0.66 9.57 -14.84
N ASP A 5 0.74 8.25 -14.87
CA ASP A 5 1.44 7.57 -15.95
C ASP A 5 0.46 7.47 -17.13
N GLY A 6 0.89 7.98 -18.28
CA GLY A 6 0.12 8.26 -19.51
C GLY A 6 -0.55 7.07 -20.22
N ASN A 7 -1.11 6.12 -19.47
CA ASN A 7 -1.92 5.01 -19.99
C ASN A 7 -3.05 4.56 -19.03
N THR A 8 -3.36 5.33 -17.98
CA THR A 8 -4.31 4.90 -16.96
C THR A 8 -5.56 5.79 -16.96
N GLY A 9 -6.72 5.20 -17.27
CA GLY A 9 -7.99 5.85 -16.95
C GLY A 9 -8.05 6.14 -15.45
N TYR A 10 -8.73 7.21 -15.04
CA TYR A 10 -8.96 7.55 -13.64
C TYR A 10 -9.40 6.31 -12.86
N ARG A 11 -8.50 5.71 -12.08
CA ARG A 11 -8.77 4.58 -11.21
C ARG A 11 -8.66 5.09 -9.78
N ASN A 12 -9.81 5.35 -9.16
CA ASN A 12 -9.86 5.75 -7.77
C ASN A 12 -9.55 4.54 -6.89
N CYS A 13 -8.57 4.68 -6.00
CA CYS A 13 -8.26 3.68 -4.98
C CYS A 13 -8.84 4.13 -3.65
N HIS A 14 -9.46 3.20 -2.93
CA HIS A 14 -9.99 3.43 -1.58
C HIS A 14 -9.33 2.45 -0.63
N THR A 15 -8.70 2.96 0.42
CA THR A 15 -8.03 2.14 1.44
C THR A 15 -8.87 2.13 2.71
N LEU A 16 -9.10 0.94 3.26
CA LEU A 16 -9.77 0.75 4.54
C LEU A 16 -8.74 0.42 5.61
N PHE A 17 -8.98 0.85 6.84
CA PHE A 17 -8.17 0.48 8.02
C PHE A 17 -6.68 0.87 7.96
N SER A 18 -6.32 1.91 7.22
CA SER A 18 -4.93 2.40 7.16
C SER A 18 -4.56 3.26 8.36
N SER A 19 -3.35 3.06 8.89
CA SER A 19 -2.71 3.97 9.86
C SER A 19 -2.06 5.17 9.17
N ILE A 20 -1.91 5.14 7.84
CA ILE A 20 -1.16 6.14 7.09
C ILE A 20 -2.02 7.40 6.93
N GLY A 21 -1.47 8.55 7.32
CA GLY A 21 -2.22 9.81 7.41
C GLY A 21 -3.08 9.95 8.67
N SER A 22 -3.15 8.91 9.53
CA SER A 22 -3.78 9.01 10.84
C SER A 22 -2.80 9.55 11.88
N HIS A 23 -3.30 10.26 12.89
CA HIS A 23 -2.51 10.66 14.08
C HIS A 23 -2.38 9.53 15.12
N SER A 24 -3.05 8.40 14.91
CA SER A 24 -3.03 7.25 15.81
C SER A 24 -2.84 5.94 15.06
N LEU A 25 -2.08 5.02 15.67
CA LEU A 25 -1.98 3.65 15.21
C LEU A 25 -3.25 2.91 15.63
N SER A 26 -4.24 2.84 14.75
CA SER A 26 -5.47 2.11 15.01
C SER A 26 -5.23 0.61 14.85
N LYS A 27 -5.25 -0.13 15.96
CA LYS A 27 -5.42 -1.58 15.91
C LYS A 27 -6.91 -1.87 15.73
N HIS A 28 -7.29 -2.28 14.53
CA HIS A 28 -8.63 -2.79 14.28
C HIS A 28 -8.70 -4.24 14.76
N THR A 29 -9.22 -4.44 15.97
CA THR A 29 -9.45 -5.79 16.49
C THR A 29 -10.75 -6.32 15.90
N LEU A 30 -10.64 -7.20 14.90
CA LEU A 30 -11.78 -7.99 14.43
C LEU A 30 -11.86 -9.25 15.30
N LEU A 31 -13.02 -9.45 15.94
CA LEU A 31 -13.28 -10.69 16.65
C LEU A 31 -13.33 -11.83 15.64
N VAL A 32 -12.38 -12.75 15.71
CA VAL A 32 -12.39 -13.95 14.86
C VAL A 32 -13.59 -14.80 15.28
N PRO A 33 -14.57 -15.04 14.39
CA PRO A 33 -15.74 -15.83 14.73
C PRO A 33 -15.30 -17.24 15.13
N LYS A 34 -15.98 -17.82 16.12
CA LYS A 34 -15.75 -19.23 16.51
C LYS A 34 -16.16 -20.22 15.40
N ARG A 35 -16.79 -19.75 14.33
CA ARG A 35 -17.29 -20.50 13.18
C ARG A 35 -16.63 -19.99 11.89
N LYS A 36 -16.81 -20.73 10.79
CA LYS A 36 -16.42 -20.30 9.43
C LYS A 36 -17.34 -19.19 8.88
N GLU A 37 -17.60 -18.16 9.68
CA GLU A 37 -18.33 -16.98 9.25
C GLU A 37 -17.33 -15.94 8.71
N ALA A 38 -17.74 -15.15 7.71
CA ALA A 38 -16.86 -14.15 7.15
C ALA A 38 -16.67 -13.00 8.16
N LEU A 39 -15.42 -12.54 8.30
CA LEU A 39 -15.08 -11.39 9.13
C LEU A 39 -15.69 -10.09 8.62
N PHE A 40 -15.83 -9.98 7.31
CA PHE A 40 -16.26 -8.79 6.61
C PHE A 40 -16.84 -9.17 5.24
N HIS A 41 -17.86 -8.44 4.81
CA HIS A 41 -18.50 -8.60 3.50
C HIS A 41 -18.40 -7.28 2.74
N LEU A 42 -17.86 -7.35 1.52
CA LEU A 42 -17.85 -6.25 0.56
C LEU A 42 -18.72 -6.60 -0.63
N VAL A 43 -19.50 -5.62 -1.07
CA VAL A 43 -20.24 -5.68 -2.33
C VAL A 43 -19.73 -4.54 -3.19
N PHE A 44 -19.26 -4.87 -4.38
CA PHE A 44 -18.76 -3.90 -5.35
C PHE A 44 -19.78 -3.74 -6.46
N ASP A 45 -20.32 -2.53 -6.59
CA ASP A 45 -21.04 -2.13 -7.79
C ASP A 45 -20.01 -1.58 -8.79
N MET A 46 -19.83 -2.28 -9.90
CA MET A 46 -18.85 -1.94 -10.93
C MET A 46 -19.46 -1.16 -12.09
N GLN A 47 -20.77 -0.90 -12.11
CA GLN A 47 -21.45 -0.08 -13.13
C GLN A 47 -20.96 -0.36 -14.56
N SER A 48 -21.13 -1.60 -15.04
CA SER A 48 -20.60 -2.08 -16.33
C SER A 48 -21.01 -1.21 -17.52
N GLU A 49 -22.14 -0.53 -17.41
CA GLU A 49 -22.74 0.31 -18.45
C GLU A 49 -21.99 1.64 -18.63
N GLU A 50 -21.19 2.07 -17.64
CA GLU A 50 -20.38 3.30 -17.71
C GLU A 50 -19.01 3.08 -18.37
N TYR A 51 -18.68 1.83 -18.74
CA TYR A 51 -17.41 1.52 -19.39
C TYR A 51 -17.44 1.90 -20.88
N PHE A 52 -16.77 3.01 -21.23
CA PHE A 52 -16.68 3.52 -22.60
C PHE A 52 -15.80 2.68 -23.55
N ARG A 53 -15.01 1.74 -23.02
CA ARG A 53 -13.98 0.99 -23.75
C ARG A 53 -14.32 -0.50 -23.75
N PRO A 54 -14.93 -1.03 -24.84
CA PRO A 54 -15.36 -2.43 -24.90
C PRO A 54 -14.19 -3.42 -24.93
N ASP A 55 -12.98 -2.95 -25.23
CA ASP A 55 -11.73 -3.72 -25.17
C ASP A 55 -11.22 -3.95 -23.75
N ARG A 56 -11.82 -3.32 -22.73
CA ARG A 56 -11.39 -3.44 -21.33
C ARG A 56 -12.33 -4.35 -20.55
N GLU A 57 -11.75 -5.32 -19.85
CA GLU A 57 -12.51 -6.12 -18.89
C GLU A 57 -12.98 -5.26 -17.72
N VAL A 58 -14.28 -5.37 -17.38
CA VAL A 58 -14.86 -4.78 -16.18
C VAL A 58 -14.36 -5.56 -14.96
N GLY A 59 -13.83 -4.83 -13.99
CA GLY A 59 -13.27 -5.42 -12.78
C GLY A 59 -12.68 -4.38 -11.83
N ALA A 60 -12.40 -4.82 -10.61
CA ALA A 60 -11.65 -4.05 -9.62
C ALA A 60 -10.39 -4.83 -9.21
N ILE A 61 -9.37 -4.11 -8.74
CA ILE A 61 -8.15 -4.71 -8.22
C ILE A 61 -8.12 -4.48 -6.71
N ILE A 62 -7.96 -5.57 -5.96
CA ILE A 62 -7.91 -5.57 -4.51
C ILE A 62 -6.51 -5.96 -4.09
N SER A 63 -5.91 -5.19 -3.20
CA SER A 63 -4.69 -5.57 -2.49
C SER A 63 -4.95 -5.55 -0.99
N ILE A 64 -4.35 -6.52 -0.29
CA ILE A 64 -4.49 -6.71 1.15
C ILE A 64 -3.10 -6.58 1.73
N HIS A 65 -2.95 -5.68 2.69
CA HIS A 65 -1.66 -5.29 3.22
C HIS A 65 -1.76 -4.87 4.68
N SER A 66 -0.62 -4.74 5.34
CA SER A 66 -0.54 -4.19 6.70
C SER A 66 -1.05 -2.75 6.76
N PRO A 67 -1.74 -2.36 7.85
CA PRO A 67 -2.25 -0.99 8.01
C PRO A 67 -1.14 0.07 8.02
N ASN A 68 0.11 -0.37 8.19
CA ASN A 68 1.30 0.48 8.29
C ASN A 68 2.10 0.55 6.97
N SER A 69 1.58 -0.02 5.87
CA SER A 69 2.27 -0.07 4.57
C SER A 69 1.48 0.67 3.49
N LEU A 70 2.19 1.36 2.58
CA LEU A 70 1.67 1.79 1.29
C LEU A 70 1.98 0.73 0.26
N VAL A 71 0.98 0.30 -0.50
CA VAL A 71 1.14 -0.69 -1.57
C VAL A 71 0.59 -0.15 -2.88
N ASN A 72 1.04 -0.74 -3.98
CA ASN A 72 0.48 -0.48 -5.28
C ASN A 72 -0.36 -1.69 -5.70
N PRO A 73 -1.71 -1.58 -5.74
CA PRO A 73 -2.56 -2.71 -6.06
C PRO A 73 -2.33 -3.28 -7.47
N PHE A 74 -1.72 -2.52 -8.39
CA PHE A 74 -1.38 -3.02 -9.72
C PHE A 74 -0.23 -4.03 -9.72
N TYR A 75 0.62 -4.03 -8.68
CA TYR A 75 1.69 -5.01 -8.51
C TYR A 75 1.31 -6.07 -7.46
N ASP A 76 0.67 -5.65 -6.36
CA ASP A 76 0.46 -6.47 -5.16
C ASP A 76 -0.98 -6.97 -4.99
N GLY A 77 -1.83 -6.78 -6.01
CA GLY A 77 -3.26 -7.05 -5.95
C GLY A 77 -3.72 -8.20 -6.84
N PHE A 78 -4.95 -8.64 -6.58
CA PHE A 78 -5.68 -9.59 -7.41
C PHE A 78 -6.93 -8.94 -8.02
N VAL A 79 -7.34 -9.44 -9.19
CA VAL A 79 -8.49 -8.91 -9.93
C VAL A 79 -9.76 -9.62 -9.47
N ILE A 80 -10.82 -8.85 -9.23
CA ILE A 80 -12.18 -9.35 -9.06
C ILE A 80 -13.06 -8.90 -10.23
N LYS A 81 -13.98 -9.76 -10.64
CA LYS A 81 -14.88 -9.56 -11.79
C LYS A 81 -16.35 -9.55 -11.35
N PRO A 82 -17.23 -8.83 -12.07
CA PRO A 82 -18.65 -8.83 -11.77
C PRO A 82 -19.28 -10.23 -11.94
N GLY A 83 -20.35 -10.50 -11.20
CA GLY A 83 -21.06 -11.79 -11.26
C GLY A 83 -20.39 -12.95 -10.53
N ASN A 84 -19.30 -12.70 -9.81
CA ASN A 84 -18.59 -13.69 -9.00
C ASN A 84 -18.60 -13.34 -7.52
N LEU A 85 -18.56 -14.37 -6.67
CA LEU A 85 -18.26 -14.27 -5.26
C LEU A 85 -16.83 -14.70 -5.02
N TYR A 86 -16.07 -13.87 -4.32
CA TYR A 86 -14.71 -14.15 -3.90
C TYR A 86 -14.67 -14.37 -2.39
N THR A 87 -14.21 -15.55 -1.97
CA THR A 87 -13.91 -15.84 -0.57
C THR A 87 -12.41 -15.69 -0.38
N VAL A 88 -12.00 -14.75 0.47
CA VAL A 88 -10.58 -14.51 0.76
C VAL A 88 -10.25 -15.05 2.14
N HIS A 89 -9.38 -16.06 2.18
CA HIS A 89 -8.84 -16.60 3.42
C HIS A 89 -7.57 -15.85 3.78
N LEU A 90 -7.54 -15.23 4.96
CA LEU A 90 -6.41 -14.45 5.44
C LEU A 90 -5.62 -15.19 6.50
N LYS A 91 -4.30 -15.13 6.39
CA LYS A 91 -3.34 -15.55 7.40
C LYS A 91 -2.41 -14.39 7.71
N MET A 92 -2.47 -13.91 8.94
CA MET A 92 -1.53 -12.90 9.44
C MET A 92 -0.18 -13.57 9.74
N VAL A 93 0.89 -12.97 9.22
CA VAL A 93 2.27 -13.34 9.50
C VAL A 93 2.90 -12.19 10.28
N GLU A 94 3.39 -12.47 11.49
CA GLU A 94 4.11 -11.51 12.32
C GLU A 94 5.54 -11.97 12.53
N GLU A 95 6.49 -11.06 12.34
CA GLU A 95 7.90 -11.27 12.65
C GLU A 95 8.38 -10.21 13.63
N LYS A 96 9.19 -10.64 14.60
CA LYS A 96 9.75 -9.78 15.64
C LYS A 96 11.26 -10.00 15.74
N LEU A 97 12.00 -8.96 15.40
CA LEU A 97 13.44 -8.92 15.46
C LEU A 97 13.89 -8.11 16.68
N LEU A 98 15.14 -8.33 17.10
CA LEU A 98 15.72 -7.63 18.24
C LEU A 98 16.60 -6.45 17.76
N PRO A 99 16.52 -5.29 18.42
CA PRO A 99 17.38 -4.15 18.07
C PRO A 99 18.83 -4.43 18.49
N SER A 100 19.73 -3.45 18.31
CA SER A 100 21.09 -3.52 18.88
C SER A 100 21.05 -3.90 20.37
N PRO A 101 21.91 -4.80 20.87
CA PRO A 101 23.17 -5.29 20.28
C PRO A 101 23.05 -6.60 19.46
N TYR A 102 21.85 -7.06 19.13
CA TYR A 102 21.67 -8.29 18.35
C TYR A 102 22.04 -8.09 16.88
N GLU A 103 22.44 -9.16 16.19
CA GLU A 103 22.91 -9.13 14.80
C GLU A 103 21.90 -8.51 13.83
N THR A 104 20.61 -8.67 14.10
CA THR A 104 19.51 -8.11 13.31
C THR A 104 19.57 -6.59 13.22
N GLN A 105 20.07 -5.91 14.26
CA GLN A 105 20.17 -4.45 14.34
C GLN A 105 18.93 -3.75 13.76
N CYS A 106 17.74 -4.23 14.12
CA CYS A 106 16.51 -3.76 13.51
C CYS A 106 16.17 -2.33 13.98
N GLN A 107 15.33 -1.66 13.19
CA GLN A 107 14.84 -0.32 13.49
C GLN A 107 13.37 -0.34 13.93
N ASP A 108 13.10 0.33 15.06
CA ASP A 108 11.73 0.53 15.56
C ASP A 108 11.09 1.77 14.91
N TYR A 109 10.55 1.57 13.71
CA TYR A 109 9.85 2.62 12.96
C TYR A 109 8.64 3.17 13.70
N LYS A 110 7.90 2.34 14.46
CA LYS A 110 6.72 2.80 15.21
C LYS A 110 7.11 3.78 16.31
N SER A 111 8.20 3.52 17.02
CA SER A 111 8.71 4.45 18.04
C SER A 111 9.23 5.75 17.42
N ILE A 112 9.96 5.68 16.30
CA ILE A 112 10.43 6.88 15.57
C ILE A 112 9.24 7.72 15.09
N TRP A 113 8.22 7.08 14.50
CA TRP A 113 7.00 7.75 14.04
C TRP A 113 6.26 8.46 15.18
N ARG A 114 6.15 7.83 16.36
CA ARG A 114 5.56 8.46 17.56
C ARG A 114 6.37 9.67 18.01
N LEU A 115 7.70 9.55 18.06
CA LEU A 115 8.60 10.65 18.43
C LEU A 115 8.50 11.83 17.46
N ARG A 116 8.21 11.56 16.18
CA ARG A 116 7.96 12.56 15.12
C ARG A 116 6.53 13.12 15.13
N GLY A 117 5.74 12.87 16.18
CA GLY A 117 4.38 13.40 16.30
C GLY A 117 3.39 12.77 15.31
N GLY A 118 3.58 11.50 14.97
CA GLY A 118 2.72 10.78 14.03
C GLY A 118 3.07 11.04 12.57
N LYS A 119 4.33 11.35 12.26
CA LYS A 119 4.81 11.65 10.91
C LYS A 119 6.03 10.80 10.54
N GLY A 120 6.18 10.54 9.25
CA GLY A 120 7.29 9.78 8.70
C GLY A 120 6.98 8.29 8.49
N PRO A 121 8.01 7.46 8.25
CA PRO A 121 7.85 6.09 7.82
C PRO A 121 7.43 5.17 8.97
N LEU A 122 6.56 4.21 8.66
CA LEU A 122 6.12 3.17 9.59
C LEU A 122 6.74 1.79 9.30
N ASN A 123 7.42 1.65 8.17
CA ASN A 123 8.12 0.46 7.73
C ASN A 123 9.36 0.83 6.90
N GLN A 124 10.09 -0.19 6.43
CA GLN A 124 11.33 0.01 5.67
C GLN A 124 11.06 0.57 4.27
N GLU A 125 10.02 0.11 3.55
CA GLU A 125 9.74 0.63 2.20
C GLU A 125 9.41 2.13 2.24
N MET A 126 8.63 2.57 3.22
CA MET A 126 8.32 3.97 3.43
C MET A 126 9.55 4.79 3.81
N CYS A 127 10.53 4.20 4.53
CA CYS A 127 11.79 4.87 4.82
C CYS A 127 12.59 5.12 3.55
N VAL A 128 12.68 4.11 2.69
CA VAL A 128 13.37 4.24 1.39
C VAL A 128 12.65 5.26 0.52
N ALA A 129 11.31 5.25 0.50
CA ALA A 129 10.51 6.24 -0.22
C ALA A 129 10.67 7.66 0.34
N GLU A 130 10.70 7.84 1.67
CA GLU A 130 10.97 9.14 2.32
C GLU A 130 12.36 9.66 1.93
N CYS A 131 13.36 8.78 1.92
CA CYS A 131 14.73 9.11 1.54
C CYS A 131 14.82 9.56 0.07
N ALA A 132 14.23 8.79 -0.86
CA ALA A 132 14.16 9.18 -2.28
C ALA A 132 13.39 10.50 -2.48
N TYR A 133 12.28 10.69 -1.76
CA TYR A 133 11.51 11.94 -1.76
C TYR A 133 12.36 13.13 -1.31
N ASN A 134 13.11 13.00 -0.22
CA ASN A 134 13.95 14.09 0.28
C ASN A 134 15.04 14.48 -0.73
N ILE A 135 15.68 13.50 -1.37
CA ILE A 135 16.71 13.74 -2.39
C ILE A 135 16.10 14.38 -3.63
N SER A 136 14.92 13.93 -4.05
CA SER A 136 14.17 14.55 -5.15
C SER A 136 13.89 16.02 -4.85
N MET A 137 13.43 16.33 -3.64
CA MET A 137 13.17 17.71 -3.23
C MET A 137 14.44 18.55 -3.16
N GLU A 138 15.57 17.97 -2.75
CA GLU A 138 16.86 18.65 -2.67
C GLU A 138 17.46 18.95 -4.05
N GLN A 139 17.45 17.98 -4.97
CA GLN A 139 18.08 18.11 -6.29
C GLN A 139 17.18 18.82 -7.31
N CYS A 140 15.87 18.57 -7.24
CA CYS A 140 14.92 18.97 -8.29
C CYS A 140 13.86 19.97 -7.83
N ASN A 141 13.71 20.19 -6.51
CA ASN A 141 12.67 21.05 -5.94
C ASN A 141 11.24 20.68 -6.39
N CYS A 142 11.05 19.40 -6.73
CA CYS A 142 9.80 18.74 -7.08
C CYS A 142 9.94 17.24 -6.78
N VAL A 143 8.82 16.52 -6.78
CA VAL A 143 8.82 15.07 -6.54
C VAL A 143 8.87 14.33 -7.87
N VAL A 144 9.92 13.55 -8.08
CA VAL A 144 10.08 12.71 -9.26
C VAL A 144 8.93 11.69 -9.32
N PRO A 145 8.24 11.53 -10.47
CA PRO A 145 7.23 10.51 -10.67
C PRO A 145 7.69 9.12 -10.24
N GLY A 146 6.79 8.34 -9.64
CA GLY A 146 7.06 6.97 -9.17
C GLY A 146 7.57 6.86 -7.73
N ILE A 147 7.93 7.97 -7.07
CA ILE A 147 8.23 7.95 -5.62
C ILE A 147 6.92 7.78 -4.83
N LEU A 148 6.71 6.60 -4.26
CA LEU A 148 5.51 6.25 -3.48
C LEU A 148 5.61 6.73 -2.03
N TYR A 149 5.58 8.04 -1.82
CA TYR A 149 5.57 8.68 -0.50
C TYR A 149 4.43 9.70 -0.39
N HIS A 150 3.81 9.82 0.79
CA HIS A 150 2.71 10.77 0.98
C HIS A 150 3.24 12.21 1.12
N HIS A 151 2.85 13.10 0.21
CA HIS A 151 3.27 14.50 0.21
C HIS A 151 2.23 15.43 -0.45
N ASP A 152 2.33 16.73 -0.16
CA ASP A 152 1.55 17.80 -0.82
C ASP A 152 2.39 18.61 -1.83
N LYS A 153 3.62 18.17 -2.12
CA LYS A 153 4.53 18.82 -3.07
C LYS A 153 4.15 18.52 -4.53
N ARG A 154 4.52 19.42 -5.44
CA ARG A 154 4.30 19.22 -6.89
C ARG A 154 5.15 18.08 -7.42
N ILE A 155 4.61 17.37 -8.39
CA ILE A 155 5.33 16.36 -9.16
C ILE A 155 6.17 17.07 -10.24
N CYS A 156 7.36 16.55 -10.54
CA CYS A 156 8.21 17.05 -11.63
C CYS A 156 7.55 16.79 -12.99
N ASN A 157 7.78 17.69 -13.95
CA ASN A 157 7.46 17.43 -15.36
C ASN A 157 8.60 16.69 -16.06
N ASP A 158 8.39 16.28 -17.31
CA ASP A 158 9.37 15.48 -18.07
C ASP A 158 10.71 16.21 -18.29
N GLU A 159 10.70 17.54 -18.44
CA GLU A 159 11.91 18.36 -18.64
C GLU A 159 12.74 18.49 -17.35
N GLU A 160 12.12 18.27 -16.19
CA GLU A 160 12.75 18.35 -14.88
C GLU A 160 13.34 17.02 -14.42
N LEU A 161 13.21 15.93 -15.17
CA LEU A 161 13.70 14.62 -14.71
C LEU A 161 15.22 14.51 -14.70
N ASP A 162 15.92 15.29 -15.52
CA ASP A 162 17.37 15.24 -15.68
C ASP A 162 18.16 15.65 -14.42
N CYS A 163 17.55 16.39 -13.48
CA CYS A 163 18.22 16.77 -12.23
C CYS A 163 18.35 15.62 -11.22
N PHE A 164 17.58 14.54 -11.39
CA PHE A 164 17.51 13.47 -10.39
C PHE A 164 18.64 12.46 -10.61
N HIS A 165 19.78 12.73 -10.00
CA HIS A 165 20.92 11.82 -9.96
C HIS A 165 20.97 11.13 -8.61
N PHE A 166 20.35 9.95 -8.55
CA PHE A 166 20.12 9.27 -7.29
C PHE A 166 20.54 7.81 -7.31
N ASN A 167 21.24 7.39 -6.26
CA ASN A 167 21.59 6.01 -6.00
C ASN A 167 20.78 5.47 -4.82
N LEU A 168 19.82 4.60 -5.11
CA LEU A 168 18.92 3.99 -4.13
C LEU A 168 19.67 3.20 -3.03
N SER A 169 20.90 2.77 -3.30
CA SER A 169 21.76 2.04 -2.35
C SER A 169 22.03 2.86 -1.08
N GLU A 170 22.08 4.18 -1.17
CA GLU A 170 22.29 5.05 0.00
C GLU A 170 21.10 4.98 0.96
N CYS A 171 19.87 4.99 0.43
CA CYS A 171 18.66 4.86 1.23
C CYS A 171 18.54 3.46 1.85
N TYR A 172 18.88 2.40 1.12
CA TYR A 172 18.90 1.04 1.70
C TYR A 172 19.90 0.90 2.85
N ARG A 173 21.02 1.63 2.82
CA ARG A 173 21.99 1.63 3.92
C ARG A 173 21.45 2.35 5.16
N MET A 174 20.61 3.36 4.99
CA MET A 174 20.01 4.13 6.09
C MET A 174 18.78 3.45 6.69
N CYS A 175 17.99 2.77 5.85
CA CYS A 175 16.73 2.16 6.22
C CYS A 175 16.94 0.69 6.58
N GLN A 176 17.09 0.41 7.88
CA GLN A 176 17.28 -0.95 8.38
C GLN A 176 15.96 -1.74 8.35
N GLN A 177 16.06 -3.07 8.43
CA GLN A 177 14.89 -3.93 8.56
C GLN A 177 14.07 -3.57 9.83
N PRO A 178 12.74 -3.66 9.77
CA PRO A 178 11.89 -3.28 10.89
C PRO A 178 12.00 -4.29 12.05
N CYS A 179 11.91 -3.80 13.29
CA CYS A 179 11.85 -4.70 14.46
C CYS A 179 10.54 -5.45 14.58
N GLU A 180 9.46 -4.87 14.08
CA GLU A 180 8.15 -5.51 14.01
C GLU A 180 7.65 -5.43 12.57
N PHE A 181 7.42 -6.60 11.99
CA PHE A 181 6.85 -6.76 10.66
C PHE A 181 5.53 -7.51 10.76
N THR A 182 4.56 -7.07 9.98
CA THR A 182 3.25 -7.72 9.87
C THR A 182 2.90 -7.77 8.39
N ASP A 183 2.55 -8.95 7.92
CA ASP A 183 2.08 -9.19 6.56
C ASP A 183 0.83 -10.08 6.56
N PHE A 184 0.14 -10.12 5.43
CA PHE A 184 -1.07 -10.90 5.23
C PHE A 184 -0.92 -11.80 4.01
N GLU A 185 -0.67 -13.08 4.27
CA GLU A 185 -0.82 -14.10 3.25
C GLU A 185 -2.31 -14.35 2.99
N TYR A 186 -2.68 -14.55 1.73
CA TYR A 186 -4.08 -14.78 1.36
C TYR A 186 -4.25 -15.87 0.29
N ASP A 187 -5.36 -16.61 0.41
CA ASP A 187 -5.86 -17.54 -0.59
C ASP A 187 -7.22 -17.05 -1.10
N VAL A 188 -7.38 -16.94 -2.42
CA VAL A 188 -8.60 -16.42 -3.05
C VAL A 188 -9.34 -17.55 -3.75
N GLN A 189 -10.57 -17.78 -3.31
CA GLN A 189 -11.47 -18.74 -3.93
C GLN A 189 -12.57 -18.00 -4.68
N GLU A 190 -12.65 -18.23 -5.99
CA GLU A 190 -13.66 -17.66 -6.88
C GLU A 190 -14.77 -18.67 -7.14
N ARG A 191 -16.02 -18.19 -7.10
CA ARG A 191 -17.18 -18.93 -7.63
C ARG A 191 -18.15 -17.98 -8.31
N LYS A 192 -18.89 -18.46 -9.30
CA LYS A 192 -19.99 -17.68 -9.90
C LYS A 192 -21.08 -17.44 -8.86
N LEU A 193 -21.67 -16.24 -8.87
CA LEU A 193 -22.87 -15.97 -8.10
C LEU A 193 -24.04 -16.72 -8.75
N GLU A 194 -24.68 -17.60 -7.98
CA GLU A 194 -25.92 -18.23 -8.39
C GLU A 194 -27.03 -17.18 -8.31
N ILE A 195 -27.53 -16.75 -9.47
CA ILE A 195 -28.74 -15.94 -9.55
C ILE A 195 -29.91 -16.92 -9.46
N ASN A 196 -30.48 -17.07 -8.27
CA ASN A 196 -31.74 -17.78 -8.12
C ASN A 196 -32.84 -16.90 -8.74
N ASN A 197 -33.30 -17.29 -9.93
CA ASN A 197 -34.49 -16.73 -10.58
C ASN A 197 -35.78 -17.22 -9.88
#